data_AF-A0A286RIM9-F1
#
_entry.id   AF-A0A286RIM9-F1
#
_cell.length_a   1.000
_cell.length_b   1.000
_cell.length_c   1.000
_cell.angle_alpha   90.00
_cell.angle_beta   90.00
_cell.angle_gamma   90.00
#
_symmetry.space_group_name_H-M   'P 1'
#
loop_
_entity.id
_entity.type
_entity.pdbx_description
1 polymer ?
#
loop_
_entity_poly.entity_id
_entity_poly.type
_entity_poly.pdbx_seq_one_letter_code
_entity_poly.pdbx_strand_id
1 'polypeptide(L)'
;MIRRWIWVAAIVWGIMGFWTFHLAAQEALAHVRVSPRDPRYFELSDGRPYIPIGLNMIGPPATGLAGMEEWFRKLSANGGNFVRIWLSNPFFDIEHERSGVFDEERAQRIDALLALARKYGIRLKLCTEHFRHLGEGTQAWAAKPQHLIQNGGPARDTADFFLGEAGRAQYKRKLAWYAARYDCDPIIFGWELWNEMDAVRANVWEPWTAEMLPELHRLFPQNLAMQSLGSYDHENKRERYRRLCQMPGNDVLQVHRYLDLGAAWEICHGPVAVFAAEAVRDLRSFGVRKPILLAESGAVEPNHSGPFKLYAKDKDGIILHDVLFAPFFAGAAGPGHIWHWDVYVDRNNLWWHFGRFAAVVRGLDPPAENFQPVELEHPRLYVYVLRGNHTTLIWCRDKENTWRTELAEDKPPETIHDAKLAIPVSWNLPDAATVRFYDPWTDTWSNGKLESPLPLPELRRSLVIQIRY
;
A
#
# COMPACT_ATOMS: atom_id res chain seq x y z
N MET A 1 64.93 -31.04 -43.97
CA MET A 1 65.63 -30.38 -45.08
C MET A 1 64.62 -29.45 -45.77
N ILE A 2 64.84 -28.13 -45.70
CA ILE A 2 64.39 -27.07 -46.64
C ILE A 2 62.88 -26.72 -46.73
N ARG A 3 62.55 -25.49 -46.26
CA ARG A 3 61.79 -24.35 -46.88
C ARG A 3 60.57 -24.65 -47.81
N ARG A 4 59.52 -23.84 -48.00
CA ARG A 4 58.96 -22.54 -47.54
C ARG A 4 57.84 -22.21 -48.58
N TRP A 5 56.90 -21.30 -48.24
CA TRP A 5 56.01 -20.49 -49.14
C TRP A 5 54.54 -20.91 -49.40
N ILE A 6 53.64 -20.30 -48.61
CA ILE A 6 52.53 -19.37 -48.96
C ILE A 6 52.01 -19.39 -50.41
N TRP A 7 50.68 -19.57 -50.58
CA TRP A 7 49.80 -18.66 -51.34
C TRP A 7 48.36 -18.72 -50.79
N VAL A 8 47.77 -17.52 -50.66
CA VAL A 8 46.41 -17.20 -50.20
C VAL A 8 45.50 -17.07 -51.41
N ALA A 9 44.26 -17.60 -51.37
CA ALA A 9 43.09 -16.95 -51.99
C ALA A 9 41.74 -17.62 -51.63
N ALA A 10 40.81 -16.76 -51.21
CA ALA A 10 39.36 -16.78 -51.43
C ALA A 10 38.47 -17.77 -50.66
N ILE A 11 37.93 -17.24 -49.56
CA ILE A 11 36.72 -17.63 -48.84
C ILE A 11 35.49 -17.18 -49.65
N VAL A 12 34.58 -18.09 -50.01
CA VAL A 12 33.14 -17.79 -50.21
C VAL A 12 32.27 -19.01 -49.82
N TRP A 13 31.57 -18.83 -48.70
CA TRP A 13 30.22 -19.29 -48.33
C TRP A 13 29.86 -20.79 -48.25
N GLY A 14 29.42 -21.16 -47.04
CA GLY A 14 28.59 -22.34 -46.83
C GLY A 14 28.52 -22.82 -45.38
N ILE A 15 28.13 -21.98 -44.42
CA ILE A 15 27.75 -22.45 -43.08
C ILE A 15 26.29 -22.06 -42.83
N MET A 16 25.42 -23.06 -42.95
CA MET A 16 24.09 -23.05 -42.33
C MET A 16 24.29 -22.97 -40.81
N GLY A 17 24.17 -21.77 -40.26
CA GLY A 17 24.07 -21.55 -38.83
C GLY A 17 22.67 -21.94 -38.35
N PHE A 18 22.59 -23.00 -37.56
CA PHE A 18 21.43 -23.29 -36.71
C PHE A 18 21.25 -22.13 -35.73
N TRP A 19 20.34 -21.23 -36.03
CA TRP A 19 19.81 -20.28 -35.05
C TRP A 19 18.77 -21.01 -34.21
N THR A 20 19.22 -21.72 -33.17
CA THR A 20 18.35 -22.05 -32.05
C THR A 20 18.02 -20.76 -31.32
N PHE A 21 16.83 -20.22 -31.59
CA PHE A 21 16.21 -19.21 -30.75
C PHE A 21 16.05 -19.79 -29.34
N HIS A 22 16.95 -19.42 -28.43
CA HIS A 22 16.63 -19.46 -27.00
C HIS A 22 15.62 -18.33 -26.75
N LEU A 23 14.32 -18.64 -26.87
CA LEU A 23 13.33 -17.93 -26.06
C LEU A 23 13.71 -18.25 -24.62
N ALA A 24 14.40 -17.33 -23.95
CA ALA A 24 14.46 -17.34 -22.50
C ALA A 24 13.01 -17.30 -22.03
N ALA A 25 12.51 -18.44 -21.53
CA ALA A 25 11.23 -18.48 -20.83
C ALA A 25 11.35 -17.45 -19.70
N GLN A 26 10.64 -16.33 -19.85
CA GLN A 26 10.51 -15.35 -18.79
C GLN A 26 9.88 -16.11 -17.63
N GLU A 27 10.62 -16.33 -16.53
CA GLU A 27 10.09 -17.06 -15.38
C GLU A 27 8.75 -16.44 -15.00
N ALA A 28 7.71 -17.26 -14.98
CA ALA A 28 6.37 -16.81 -14.64
C ALA A 28 6.41 -16.18 -13.24
N LEU A 29 5.96 -14.93 -13.11
CA LEU A 29 5.94 -14.25 -11.81
C LEU A 29 4.99 -14.95 -10.85
N ALA A 30 5.42 -15.14 -9.61
CA ALA A 30 4.58 -15.71 -8.56
C ALA A 30 3.50 -14.70 -8.10
N HIS A 31 2.26 -15.14 -7.93
CA HIS A 31 1.15 -14.32 -7.39
C HIS A 31 1.38 -13.97 -5.91
N VAL A 32 0.86 -12.83 -5.46
CA VAL A 32 0.79 -12.49 -4.03
C VAL A 32 -0.40 -13.21 -3.41
N ARG A 33 -0.24 -13.78 -2.21
CA ARG A 33 -1.30 -14.42 -1.43
C ARG A 33 -1.18 -14.09 0.06
N VAL A 34 -2.25 -14.30 0.81
CA VAL A 34 -2.17 -14.41 2.27
C VAL A 34 -1.25 -15.59 2.62
N SER A 35 -0.28 -15.40 3.51
CA SER A 35 0.67 -16.45 3.83
C SER A 35 -0.01 -17.61 4.58
N PRO A 36 0.19 -18.87 4.14
CA PRO A 36 -0.26 -20.04 4.88
C PRO A 36 0.61 -20.31 6.13
N ARG A 37 1.79 -19.67 6.25
CA ARG A 37 2.68 -19.78 7.41
C ARG A 37 2.22 -18.88 8.56
N ASP A 38 1.80 -17.66 8.22
CA ASP A 38 1.13 -16.76 9.15
C ASP A 38 0.13 -15.86 8.38
N PRO A 39 -1.19 -16.04 8.59
CA PRO A 39 -2.21 -15.33 7.80
C PRO A 39 -2.26 -13.82 8.08
N ARG A 40 -1.43 -13.30 8.98
CA ARG A 40 -1.29 -11.85 9.22
C ARG A 40 -0.41 -11.15 8.17
N TYR A 41 0.24 -11.89 7.28
CA TYR A 41 1.22 -11.37 6.33
C TYR A 41 0.98 -11.89 4.91
N PHE A 42 1.69 -11.30 3.95
CA PHE A 42 1.69 -11.74 2.56
C PHE A 42 2.95 -12.55 2.22
N GLU A 43 2.80 -13.44 1.25
CA GLU A 43 3.90 -14.09 0.56
C GLU A 43 3.59 -14.25 -0.93
N LEU A 44 4.62 -14.50 -1.72
CA LEU A 44 4.48 -14.95 -3.09
C LEU A 44 4.14 -16.45 -3.10
N SER A 45 3.45 -16.90 -4.15
CA SER A 45 3.08 -18.31 -4.35
C SER A 45 4.28 -19.27 -4.42
N ASP A 46 5.50 -18.75 -4.62
CA ASP A 46 6.77 -19.50 -4.53
C ASP A 46 7.38 -19.54 -3.12
N GLY A 47 6.70 -18.96 -2.12
CA GLY A 47 7.09 -18.96 -0.71
C GLY A 47 7.88 -17.74 -0.23
N ARG A 48 8.34 -16.85 -1.12
CA ARG A 48 9.07 -15.64 -0.72
C ARG A 48 8.16 -14.66 0.04
N PRO A 49 8.62 -14.00 1.13
CA PRO A 49 7.82 -12.98 1.80
C PRO A 49 7.53 -11.79 0.89
N TYR A 50 6.38 -11.16 1.08
CA TYR A 50 6.01 -9.96 0.33
C TYR A 50 5.54 -8.85 1.28
N ILE A 51 6.17 -7.69 1.20
CA ILE A 51 5.79 -6.48 1.96
C ILE A 51 5.44 -5.40 0.93
N PRO A 52 4.20 -4.88 0.88
CA PRO A 52 3.75 -3.91 -0.12
C PRO A 52 4.25 -2.49 0.20
N ILE A 53 5.47 -2.16 -0.21
CA ILE A 53 6.10 -0.85 -0.04
C ILE A 53 5.62 0.06 -1.17
N GLY A 54 4.76 1.03 -0.85
CA GLY A 54 4.08 1.79 -1.87
C GLY A 54 3.12 2.84 -1.38
N LEU A 55 2.29 3.32 -2.30
CA LEU A 55 1.36 4.42 -2.08
C LEU A 55 0.13 4.33 -2.98
N ASN A 56 -0.86 5.17 -2.71
CA ASN A 56 -1.97 5.40 -3.63
C ASN A 56 -1.46 6.23 -4.82
N MET A 57 -1.86 5.87 -6.04
CA MET A 57 -1.56 6.61 -7.27
C MET A 57 -2.71 6.44 -8.24
N ILE A 58 -3.87 7.01 -7.90
CA ILE A 58 -5.16 6.56 -8.45
C ILE A 58 -5.32 6.79 -9.96
N GLY A 59 -4.51 7.66 -10.54
CA GLY A 59 -4.48 7.98 -11.95
C GLY A 59 -3.18 8.66 -12.37
N PRO A 60 -2.89 8.77 -13.67
CA PRO A 60 -1.73 9.48 -14.17
C PRO A 60 -1.88 11.00 -14.01
N PRO A 61 -0.78 11.76 -14.13
CA PRO A 61 -0.86 13.20 -14.29
C PRO A 61 -1.38 13.56 -15.70
N ALA A 62 -1.47 14.85 -16.01
CA ALA A 62 -1.89 15.32 -17.34
C ALA A 62 -1.04 14.79 -18.51
N THR A 63 0.22 14.41 -18.25
CA THR A 63 1.12 13.77 -19.24
C THR A 63 0.84 12.28 -19.45
N GLY A 64 -0.22 11.73 -18.86
CA GLY A 64 -0.66 10.35 -19.06
C GLY A 64 0.36 9.32 -18.57
N LEU A 65 0.46 8.21 -19.29
CA LEU A 65 1.33 7.09 -18.92
C LEU A 65 2.82 7.46 -18.83
N ALA A 66 3.28 8.50 -19.55
CA ALA A 66 4.66 8.95 -19.44
C ALA A 66 4.96 9.56 -18.05
N GLY A 67 4.03 10.33 -17.49
CA GLY A 67 4.18 10.84 -16.13
C GLY A 67 4.03 9.75 -15.08
N MET A 68 3.15 8.77 -15.33
CA MET A 68 3.00 7.60 -14.48
C MET A 68 4.27 6.73 -14.45
N GLU A 69 4.90 6.52 -15.62
CA GLU A 69 6.18 5.84 -15.73
C GLU A 69 7.27 6.54 -14.91
N GLU A 70 7.32 7.87 -14.96
CA GLU A 70 8.29 8.63 -14.16
C GLU A 70 8.08 8.43 -12.66
N TRP A 71 6.84 8.40 -12.18
CA TRP A 71 6.55 8.07 -10.78
C TRP A 71 6.91 6.61 -10.43
N PHE A 72 6.62 5.66 -11.31
CA PHE A 72 7.00 4.24 -11.12
C PHE A 72 8.51 4.07 -11.04
N ARG A 73 9.25 4.76 -11.91
CA ARG A 73 10.72 4.78 -11.91
C ARG A 73 11.26 5.34 -10.59
N LYS A 74 10.74 6.46 -10.11
CA LYS A 74 11.14 7.07 -8.83
C LYS A 74 10.83 6.15 -7.64
N LEU A 75 9.65 5.53 -7.60
CA LEU A 75 9.25 4.61 -6.55
C LEU A 75 10.14 3.35 -6.54
N SER A 76 10.30 2.71 -7.70
CA SER A 76 11.10 1.49 -7.87
C SER A 76 12.57 1.72 -7.53
N ALA A 77 13.15 2.87 -7.93
CA ALA A 77 14.51 3.26 -7.56
C ALA A 77 14.72 3.40 -6.04
N ASN A 78 13.62 3.58 -5.28
CA ASN A 78 13.62 3.65 -3.82
C ASN A 78 13.04 2.38 -3.18
N GLY A 79 13.07 1.25 -3.88
CA GLY A 79 12.65 -0.06 -3.33
C GLY A 79 11.14 -0.22 -3.14
N GLY A 80 10.33 0.71 -3.65
CA GLY A 80 8.89 0.55 -3.69
C GLY A 80 8.47 -0.48 -4.74
N ASN A 81 7.47 -1.28 -4.40
CA ASN A 81 7.03 -2.45 -5.17
C ASN A 81 5.49 -2.55 -5.26
N PHE A 82 4.75 -1.54 -4.78
CA PHE A 82 3.30 -1.57 -4.70
C PHE A 82 2.69 -0.22 -5.09
N VAL A 83 1.59 -0.25 -5.85
CA VAL A 83 0.78 0.93 -6.17
C VAL A 83 -0.71 0.57 -6.17
N ARG A 84 -1.56 1.46 -5.64
CA ARG A 84 -3.02 1.37 -5.84
C ARG A 84 -3.50 2.30 -6.97
N ILE A 85 -4.37 1.77 -7.82
CA ILE A 85 -4.94 2.44 -9.00
C ILE A 85 -6.47 2.47 -8.89
N TRP A 86 -7.12 3.53 -9.36
CA TRP A 86 -8.57 3.52 -9.61
C TRP A 86 -8.84 3.26 -11.09
N LEU A 87 -9.42 2.11 -11.41
CA LEU A 87 -9.80 1.79 -12.80
C LEU A 87 -10.99 2.63 -13.28
N SER A 88 -11.74 3.22 -12.37
CA SER A 88 -12.83 4.17 -12.64
C SER A 88 -12.36 5.60 -12.76
N ASN A 89 -11.05 5.87 -12.61
CA ASN A 89 -10.48 7.18 -12.98
C ASN A 89 -10.78 7.46 -14.46
N PRO A 90 -11.15 8.70 -14.86
CA PRO A 90 -11.50 9.01 -16.25
C PRO A 90 -10.44 8.62 -17.28
N PHE A 91 -9.16 8.48 -16.91
CA PHE A 91 -8.12 8.01 -17.82
C PHE A 91 -8.27 6.52 -18.18
N PHE A 92 -8.67 5.67 -17.22
CA PHE A 92 -8.75 4.21 -17.31
C PHE A 92 -10.17 3.66 -17.43
N ASP A 93 -11.20 4.46 -17.13
CA ASP A 93 -12.59 3.99 -17.04
C ASP A 93 -13.11 3.42 -18.36
N ILE A 94 -13.15 2.09 -18.45
CA ILE A 94 -13.64 1.37 -19.63
C ILE A 94 -15.13 1.60 -19.86
N GLU A 95 -15.89 2.00 -18.83
CA GLU A 95 -17.35 2.13 -18.90
C GLU A 95 -17.78 3.60 -18.74
N HIS A 96 -17.07 4.47 -19.44
CA HIS A 96 -17.22 5.92 -19.30
C HIS A 96 -18.42 6.49 -20.06
N GLU A 97 -18.69 6.04 -21.29
CA GLU A 97 -19.74 6.63 -22.15
C GLU A 97 -21.14 6.11 -21.84
N ARG A 98 -21.28 4.78 -21.72
CA ARG A 98 -22.57 4.11 -21.53
C ARG A 98 -22.40 2.86 -20.67
N SER A 99 -23.35 2.64 -19.77
CA SER A 99 -23.40 1.42 -18.97
C SER A 99 -23.37 0.18 -19.87
N GLY A 100 -22.47 -0.75 -19.59
CA GLY A 100 -22.30 -2.00 -20.33
C GLY A 100 -21.56 -1.89 -21.66
N VAL A 101 -21.11 -0.70 -22.06
CA VAL A 101 -20.20 -0.54 -23.20
C VAL A 101 -18.79 -0.39 -22.66
N PHE A 102 -17.91 -1.33 -23.01
CA PHE A 102 -16.52 -1.36 -22.55
C PHE A 102 -15.59 -0.88 -23.65
N ASP A 103 -14.86 0.19 -23.38
CA ASP A 103 -14.01 0.90 -24.32
C ASP A 103 -12.63 0.23 -24.44
N GLU A 104 -12.27 -0.18 -25.66
CA GLU A 104 -11.02 -0.87 -25.97
C GLU A 104 -9.79 0.06 -25.89
N GLU A 105 -9.93 1.37 -26.16
CA GLU A 105 -8.81 2.32 -26.02
C GLU A 105 -8.46 2.50 -24.54
N ARG A 106 -9.48 2.58 -23.67
CA ARG A 106 -9.28 2.59 -22.21
C ARG A 106 -8.66 1.29 -21.71
N ALA A 107 -9.08 0.15 -22.27
CA ALA A 107 -8.47 -1.15 -22.00
C ALA A 107 -6.97 -1.17 -22.33
N GLN A 108 -6.58 -0.69 -23.50
CA GLN A 108 -5.18 -0.62 -23.93
C GLN A 108 -4.31 0.22 -22.99
N ARG A 109 -4.88 1.25 -22.35
CA ARG A 109 -4.17 2.05 -21.33
C ARG A 109 -3.91 1.26 -20.05
N ILE A 110 -4.84 0.40 -19.65
CA ILE A 110 -4.66 -0.52 -18.52
C ILE A 110 -3.62 -1.59 -18.86
N ASP A 111 -3.61 -2.10 -20.10
CA ASP A 111 -2.57 -3.05 -20.56
C ASP A 111 -1.17 -2.41 -20.47
N ALA A 112 -1.04 -1.17 -20.93
CA ALA A 112 0.20 -0.41 -20.87
C ALA A 112 0.62 -0.09 -19.42
N LEU A 113 -0.34 0.17 -18.52
CA LEU A 113 -0.09 0.30 -17.09
C LEU A 113 0.47 -1.00 -16.49
N LEU A 114 -0.09 -2.16 -16.83
CA LEU A 114 0.42 -3.47 -16.38
C LEU A 114 1.82 -3.73 -16.92
N ALA A 115 2.10 -3.35 -18.18
CA ALA A 115 3.44 -3.44 -18.75
C ALA A 115 4.47 -2.56 -18.03
N LEU A 116 4.10 -1.32 -17.67
CA LEU A 116 4.93 -0.44 -16.86
C LEU A 116 5.18 -1.02 -15.46
N ALA A 117 4.12 -1.52 -14.81
CA ALA A 117 4.23 -2.15 -13.51
C ALA A 117 5.21 -3.34 -13.54
N ARG A 118 5.13 -4.19 -14.58
CA ARG A 118 6.08 -5.28 -14.82
C ARG A 118 7.50 -4.79 -15.04
N LYS A 119 7.70 -3.74 -15.84
CA LYS A 119 9.02 -3.13 -16.12
C LYS A 119 9.71 -2.66 -14.83
N TYR A 120 8.95 -2.10 -13.89
CA TYR A 120 9.48 -1.52 -12.66
C TYR A 120 9.35 -2.42 -11.42
N GLY A 121 8.86 -3.66 -11.58
CA GLY A 121 8.72 -4.60 -10.47
C GLY A 121 7.66 -4.19 -9.45
N ILE A 122 6.62 -3.48 -9.89
CA ILE A 122 5.53 -2.97 -9.05
C ILE A 122 4.31 -3.89 -9.21
N ARG A 123 3.69 -4.27 -8.09
CA ARG A 123 2.38 -4.94 -8.07
C ARG A 123 1.26 -3.92 -7.90
N LEU A 124 0.13 -4.14 -8.56
CA LEU A 124 -0.98 -3.20 -8.58
C LEU A 124 -2.17 -3.71 -7.76
N LYS A 125 -2.65 -2.90 -6.81
CA LYS A 125 -4.00 -3.03 -6.27
C LYS A 125 -4.97 -2.27 -7.15
N LEU A 126 -5.93 -2.96 -7.77
CA LEU A 126 -6.87 -2.38 -8.73
C LEU A 126 -8.23 -2.15 -8.09
N CYS A 127 -8.58 -0.90 -7.83
CA CYS A 127 -9.89 -0.50 -7.35
C CYS A 127 -10.85 -0.31 -8.52
N THR A 128 -11.92 -1.09 -8.58
CA THR A 128 -12.77 -1.12 -9.78
C THR A 128 -13.65 0.11 -9.92
N GLU A 129 -14.18 0.64 -8.82
CA GLU A 129 -15.10 1.79 -8.82
C GLU A 129 -14.89 2.74 -7.63
N HIS A 130 -15.32 3.99 -7.77
CA HIS A 130 -15.24 5.01 -6.70
C HIS A 130 -16.43 5.99 -6.67
N PHE A 131 -17.42 5.82 -7.54
CA PHE A 131 -18.57 6.72 -7.56
C PHE A 131 -19.41 6.57 -6.28
N ARG A 132 -20.10 7.65 -5.92
CA ARG A 132 -20.94 7.74 -4.72
C ARG A 132 -22.42 7.92 -5.04
N HIS A 133 -22.75 8.34 -6.26
CA HIS A 133 -24.13 8.53 -6.69
C HIS A 133 -24.29 8.47 -8.22
N LEU A 134 -25.53 8.34 -8.69
CA LEU A 134 -25.87 8.33 -10.12
C LEU A 134 -26.39 9.69 -10.61
N GLY A 135 -26.54 10.68 -9.75
CA GLY A 135 -26.85 12.07 -10.16
C GLY A 135 -27.54 12.90 -9.08
N GLU A 136 -28.00 12.26 -8.03
CA GLU A 136 -28.69 12.88 -6.91
C GLU A 136 -27.76 13.65 -5.95
N GLY A 137 -26.45 13.44 -6.04
CA GLY A 137 -25.44 14.11 -5.21
C GLY A 137 -24.83 15.35 -5.82
N THR A 138 -24.10 16.11 -5.01
CA THR A 138 -23.49 17.39 -5.39
C THR A 138 -22.06 17.27 -5.91
N GLN A 139 -21.42 16.11 -5.71
CA GLN A 139 -20.02 15.89 -6.07
C GLN A 139 -19.92 15.33 -7.48
N ALA A 140 -19.80 16.21 -8.48
CA ALA A 140 -19.75 15.81 -9.89
C ALA A 140 -18.65 14.76 -10.20
N TRP A 141 -17.50 14.83 -9.52
CA TRP A 141 -16.41 13.86 -9.67
C TRP A 141 -16.77 12.44 -9.22
N ALA A 142 -17.77 12.29 -8.35
CA ALA A 142 -18.23 11.02 -7.80
C ALA A 142 -19.56 10.55 -8.43
N ALA A 143 -19.96 11.14 -9.55
CA ALA A 143 -21.21 10.83 -10.24
C ALA A 143 -21.00 9.86 -11.41
N LYS A 144 -21.90 8.88 -11.57
CA LYS A 144 -21.94 7.98 -12.73
C LYS A 144 -23.33 7.89 -13.37
N PRO A 145 -23.85 9.00 -13.92
CA PRO A 145 -25.22 9.06 -14.45
C PRO A 145 -25.50 8.11 -15.60
N GLN A 146 -24.48 7.58 -16.28
CA GLN A 146 -24.67 6.60 -17.36
C GLN A 146 -25.36 5.30 -16.90
N HIS A 147 -25.39 5.00 -15.60
CA HIS A 147 -26.12 3.84 -15.07
C HIS A 147 -27.61 4.10 -14.85
N LEU A 148 -28.09 5.35 -15.02
CA LEU A 148 -29.51 5.66 -14.93
C LEU A 148 -30.28 5.13 -16.16
N ILE A 149 -31.49 4.60 -15.95
CA ILE A 149 -32.38 4.13 -17.02
C ILE A 149 -32.64 5.21 -18.07
N GLN A 150 -32.83 6.47 -17.66
CA GLN A 150 -33.02 7.59 -18.59
C GLN A 150 -31.82 7.83 -19.53
N ASN A 151 -30.63 7.35 -19.15
CA ASN A 151 -29.39 7.42 -19.92
C ASN A 151 -29.04 6.06 -20.58
N GLY A 152 -29.94 5.08 -20.51
CA GLY A 152 -29.76 3.73 -21.07
C GLY A 152 -29.07 2.74 -20.13
N GLY A 153 -28.92 3.06 -18.84
CA GLY A 153 -28.36 2.17 -17.82
C GLY A 153 -29.40 1.30 -17.09
N PRO A 154 -28.98 0.46 -16.13
CA PRO A 154 -29.83 -0.54 -15.51
C PRO A 154 -30.65 -0.06 -14.30
N ALA A 155 -30.41 1.15 -13.78
CA ALA A 155 -30.89 1.54 -12.45
C ALA A 155 -31.74 2.82 -12.47
N ARG A 156 -32.76 2.88 -11.62
CA ARG A 156 -33.56 4.11 -11.41
C ARG A 156 -32.81 5.16 -10.60
N ASP A 157 -32.02 4.72 -9.63
CA ASP A 157 -31.22 5.55 -8.74
C ASP A 157 -30.02 4.73 -8.19
N THR A 158 -29.20 5.33 -7.33
CA THR A 158 -28.04 4.68 -6.74
C THR A 158 -28.40 3.45 -5.92
N ALA A 159 -29.47 3.48 -5.11
CA ALA A 159 -29.85 2.32 -4.31
C ALA A 159 -30.28 1.16 -5.21
N ASP A 160 -31.03 1.44 -6.28
CA ASP A 160 -31.48 0.46 -7.28
C ASP A 160 -30.29 -0.17 -8.04
N PHE A 161 -29.19 0.56 -8.26
CA PHE A 161 -27.98 0.00 -8.87
C PHE A 161 -27.33 -1.09 -7.98
N PHE A 162 -27.23 -0.84 -6.67
CA PHE A 162 -26.57 -1.77 -5.76
C PHE A 162 -27.50 -2.90 -5.28
N LEU A 163 -28.80 -2.63 -5.06
CA LEU A 163 -29.74 -3.62 -4.53
C LEU A 163 -30.54 -4.34 -5.63
N GLY A 164 -30.77 -3.68 -6.77
CA GLY A 164 -31.51 -4.23 -7.89
C GLY A 164 -30.75 -5.34 -8.60
N GLU A 165 -31.49 -6.30 -9.15
CA GLU A 165 -30.91 -7.41 -9.92
C GLU A 165 -30.15 -6.92 -11.16
N ALA A 166 -30.72 -5.97 -11.90
CA ALA A 166 -30.12 -5.44 -13.13
C ALA A 166 -28.80 -4.71 -12.88
N GLY A 167 -28.73 -3.87 -11.82
CA GLY A 167 -27.50 -3.15 -11.46
C GLY A 167 -26.40 -4.09 -10.96
N ARG A 168 -26.74 -5.06 -10.10
CA ARG A 168 -25.80 -6.11 -9.68
C ARG A 168 -25.31 -6.95 -10.86
N ALA A 169 -26.20 -7.37 -11.76
CA ALA A 169 -25.83 -8.12 -12.95
C ALA A 169 -24.89 -7.31 -13.86
N GLN A 170 -25.13 -6.01 -14.01
CA GLN A 170 -24.27 -5.12 -14.78
C GLN A 170 -22.88 -4.99 -14.16
N TYR A 171 -22.77 -4.82 -12.84
CA TYR A 171 -21.46 -4.79 -12.18
C TYR A 171 -20.71 -6.13 -12.31
N LYS A 172 -21.40 -7.27 -12.14
CA LYS A 172 -20.81 -8.59 -12.38
C LYS A 172 -20.33 -8.75 -13.82
N ARG A 173 -21.06 -8.22 -14.80
CA ARG A 173 -20.64 -8.20 -16.21
C ARG A 173 -19.36 -7.39 -16.43
N LYS A 174 -19.18 -6.27 -15.72
CA LYS A 174 -17.92 -5.50 -15.72
C LYS A 174 -16.76 -6.31 -15.12
N LEU A 175 -16.97 -6.95 -13.97
CA LEU A 175 -15.95 -7.81 -13.37
C LEU A 175 -15.58 -8.99 -14.28
N ALA A 176 -16.57 -9.64 -14.90
CA ALA A 176 -16.33 -10.73 -15.83
C ALA A 176 -15.56 -10.27 -17.09
N TRP A 177 -15.79 -9.04 -17.55
CA TRP A 177 -15.00 -8.46 -18.63
C TRP A 177 -13.54 -8.26 -18.22
N TYR A 178 -13.28 -7.72 -17.01
CA TYR A 178 -11.93 -7.61 -16.48
C TYR A 178 -11.24 -8.98 -16.35
N ALA A 179 -11.96 -9.98 -15.83
CA ALA A 179 -11.44 -11.34 -15.72
C ALA A 179 -11.10 -11.96 -17.08
N ALA A 180 -11.94 -11.75 -18.09
CA ALA A 180 -11.69 -12.26 -19.43
C ALA A 180 -10.43 -11.66 -20.09
N ARG A 181 -10.09 -10.40 -19.78
CA ARG A 181 -8.92 -9.72 -20.36
C ARG A 181 -7.64 -9.89 -19.54
N TYR A 182 -7.74 -9.76 -18.22
CA TYR A 182 -6.59 -9.68 -17.32
C TYR A 182 -6.32 -10.98 -16.57
N ASP A 183 -7.28 -11.91 -16.55
CA ASP A 183 -7.23 -13.14 -15.78
C ASP A 183 -6.70 -12.86 -14.36
N CYS A 184 -5.87 -13.73 -13.81
CA CYS A 184 -5.22 -13.53 -12.54
C CYS A 184 -3.78 -12.98 -12.65
N ASP A 185 -3.45 -12.14 -13.65
CA ASP A 185 -2.06 -11.68 -13.91
C ASP A 185 -1.29 -11.43 -12.60
N PRO A 186 -0.14 -12.10 -12.36
CA PRO A 186 0.59 -11.98 -11.11
C PRO A 186 1.07 -10.55 -10.81
N ILE A 187 1.13 -9.63 -11.77
CA ILE A 187 1.37 -8.20 -11.49
C ILE A 187 0.26 -7.60 -10.63
N ILE A 188 -0.95 -8.13 -10.68
CA ILE A 188 -2.07 -7.69 -9.86
C ILE A 188 -1.84 -8.24 -8.44
N PHE A 189 -1.61 -7.33 -7.50
CA PHE A 189 -1.59 -7.63 -6.07
C PHE A 189 -2.95 -8.15 -5.61
N GLY A 190 -4.01 -7.49 -6.06
CA GLY A 190 -5.38 -7.81 -5.71
C GLY A 190 -6.38 -6.83 -6.30
N TRP A 191 -7.64 -7.23 -6.25
CA TRP A 191 -8.79 -6.46 -6.71
C TRP A 191 -9.56 -5.90 -5.53
N GLU A 192 -9.80 -4.60 -5.56
CA GLU A 192 -10.65 -3.90 -4.61
C GLU A 192 -11.99 -3.57 -5.27
N LEU A 193 -13.08 -4.04 -4.67
CA LEU A 193 -14.43 -3.84 -5.20
C LEU A 193 -14.74 -2.35 -5.39
N TRP A 194 -14.63 -1.57 -4.32
CA TRP A 194 -14.99 -0.17 -4.33
C TRP A 194 -14.06 0.64 -3.45
N ASN A 195 -13.87 1.90 -3.81
CA ASN A 195 -13.27 2.87 -2.92
C ASN A 195 -14.33 3.39 -1.95
N GLU A 196 -14.10 3.23 -0.64
CA GLU A 196 -14.93 3.80 0.41
C GLU A 196 -16.43 3.49 0.23
N MET A 197 -16.78 2.21 0.21
CA MET A 197 -18.12 1.75 -0.19
C MET A 197 -19.26 2.34 0.66
N ASP A 198 -19.02 2.68 1.93
CA ASP A 198 -20.02 3.31 2.80
C ASP A 198 -20.12 4.84 2.63
N ALA A 199 -19.36 5.44 1.72
CA ALA A 199 -19.53 6.82 1.26
C ALA A 199 -20.53 6.96 0.09
N VAL A 200 -21.00 5.84 -0.47
CA VAL A 200 -22.12 5.82 -1.42
C VAL A 200 -23.36 6.44 -0.77
N ARG A 201 -24.13 7.22 -1.53
CA ARG A 201 -25.37 7.89 -1.05
C ARG A 201 -26.56 6.94 -0.91
N ALA A 202 -26.28 5.72 -0.46
CA ALA A 202 -27.25 4.69 -0.10
C ALA A 202 -26.58 3.75 0.93
N ASN A 203 -27.29 3.35 1.99
CA ASN A 203 -26.75 2.41 2.97
C ASN A 203 -26.84 0.96 2.44
N VAL A 204 -25.97 0.63 1.48
CA VAL A 204 -25.97 -0.65 0.74
C VAL A 204 -24.67 -1.43 0.91
N TRP A 205 -23.67 -0.84 1.56
CA TRP A 205 -22.29 -1.33 1.56
C TRP A 205 -22.19 -2.78 1.99
N GLU A 206 -22.89 -3.18 3.05
CA GLU A 206 -22.71 -4.50 3.64
C GLU A 206 -23.32 -5.65 2.83
N PRO A 207 -24.65 -5.67 2.54
CA PRO A 207 -25.23 -6.77 1.77
C PRO A 207 -24.62 -6.85 0.37
N TRP A 208 -24.27 -5.71 -0.22
CA TRP A 208 -23.62 -5.68 -1.53
C TRP A 208 -22.18 -6.25 -1.47
N THR A 209 -21.39 -5.85 -0.47
CA THR A 209 -20.02 -6.37 -0.31
C THR A 209 -20.04 -7.88 -0.04
N ALA A 210 -20.98 -8.36 0.80
CA ALA A 210 -21.14 -9.78 1.11
C ALA A 210 -21.47 -10.63 -0.13
N GLU A 211 -22.14 -10.06 -1.13
CA GLU A 211 -22.42 -10.72 -2.40
C GLU A 211 -21.24 -10.64 -3.38
N MET A 212 -20.54 -9.50 -3.44
CA MET A 212 -19.55 -9.25 -4.48
C MET A 212 -18.15 -9.79 -4.15
N LEU A 213 -17.79 -9.96 -2.88
CA LEU A 213 -16.50 -10.57 -2.52
C LEU A 213 -16.37 -12.03 -3.01
N PRO A 214 -17.37 -12.92 -2.81
CA PRO A 214 -17.34 -14.26 -3.39
C PRO A 214 -17.27 -14.26 -4.92
N GLU A 215 -17.95 -13.32 -5.59
CA GLU A 215 -17.89 -13.20 -7.04
C GLU A 215 -16.49 -12.78 -7.51
N LEU A 216 -15.84 -11.87 -6.79
CA LEU A 216 -14.47 -11.46 -7.09
C LEU A 216 -13.49 -12.65 -6.96
N HIS A 217 -13.62 -13.45 -5.90
CA HIS A 217 -12.84 -14.68 -5.76
C HIS A 217 -13.11 -15.70 -6.86
N ARG A 218 -14.37 -15.86 -7.28
CA ARG A 218 -14.74 -16.78 -8.36
C ARG A 218 -14.07 -16.39 -9.68
N LEU A 219 -13.98 -15.09 -9.95
CA LEU A 219 -13.41 -14.53 -11.18
C LEU A 219 -11.88 -14.45 -11.15
N PHE A 220 -11.29 -14.21 -9.97
CA PHE A 220 -9.85 -13.99 -9.79
C PHE A 220 -9.26 -14.90 -8.71
N PRO A 221 -9.32 -16.24 -8.84
CA PRO A 221 -8.99 -17.18 -7.77
C PRO A 221 -7.54 -17.14 -7.27
N GLN A 222 -6.61 -16.54 -8.01
CA GLN A 222 -5.20 -16.42 -7.61
C GLN A 222 -4.80 -15.01 -7.18
N ASN A 223 -5.69 -14.01 -7.29
CA ASN A 223 -5.46 -12.67 -6.76
C ASN A 223 -6.21 -12.48 -5.44
N LEU A 224 -5.76 -11.51 -4.64
CA LEU A 224 -6.46 -11.12 -3.41
C LEU A 224 -7.76 -10.38 -3.75
N ALA A 225 -8.83 -10.65 -3.02
CA ALA A 225 -10.10 -9.94 -3.07
C ALA A 225 -10.27 -9.06 -1.82
N MET A 226 -10.64 -7.78 -2.00
CA MET A 226 -10.80 -6.87 -0.89
C MET A 226 -11.87 -5.79 -1.13
N GLN A 227 -12.27 -5.13 -0.04
CA GLN A 227 -13.16 -3.97 -0.02
C GLN A 227 -12.60 -2.92 0.93
N SER A 228 -12.88 -1.63 0.70
CA SER A 228 -12.61 -0.56 1.66
C SER A 228 -13.88 0.17 2.11
N LEU A 229 -13.79 0.77 3.30
CA LEU A 229 -14.75 1.73 3.83
C LEU A 229 -14.07 3.11 3.89
N GLY A 230 -14.90 4.14 4.04
CA GLY A 230 -14.47 5.51 4.23
C GLY A 230 -13.55 5.69 5.43
N SER A 231 -12.87 6.84 5.45
CA SER A 231 -11.97 7.24 6.54
C SER A 231 -12.47 6.87 7.93
N TYR A 232 -11.61 6.28 8.75
CA TYR A 232 -11.90 5.79 10.09
C TYR A 232 -11.78 6.93 11.10
N ASP A 233 -12.64 7.92 10.90
CA ASP A 233 -12.64 9.28 11.47
C ASP A 233 -13.74 9.52 12.50
N HIS A 234 -14.51 8.47 12.82
CA HIS A 234 -15.58 8.50 13.82
C HIS A 234 -15.66 7.15 14.54
N GLU A 235 -15.78 7.17 15.87
CA GLU A 235 -15.89 5.97 16.71
C GLU A 235 -17.04 5.03 16.28
N ASN A 236 -18.14 5.57 15.73
CA ASN A 236 -19.29 4.76 15.29
C ASN A 236 -18.99 3.88 14.07
N LYS A 237 -17.91 4.17 13.32
CA LYS A 237 -17.46 3.34 12.20
C LYS A 237 -16.81 2.05 12.66
N ARG A 238 -16.43 1.95 13.94
CA ARG A 238 -15.71 0.79 14.49
C ARG A 238 -16.44 -0.52 14.28
N GLU A 239 -17.76 -0.51 14.47
CA GLU A 239 -18.57 -1.70 14.24
C GLU A 239 -18.65 -2.06 12.75
N ARG A 240 -18.71 -1.08 11.84
CA ARG A 240 -18.68 -1.36 10.38
C ARG A 240 -17.36 -1.99 9.98
N TYR A 241 -16.24 -1.44 10.46
CA TYR A 241 -14.91 -2.01 10.23
C TYR A 241 -14.79 -3.44 10.79
N ARG A 242 -15.29 -3.70 12.00
CA ARG A 242 -15.32 -5.05 12.57
C ARG A 242 -16.08 -6.03 11.68
N ARG A 243 -17.29 -5.66 11.23
CA ARG A 243 -18.12 -6.49 10.36
C ARG A 243 -17.45 -6.76 9.01
N LEU A 244 -16.83 -5.76 8.39
CA LEU A 244 -16.06 -5.95 7.17
C LEU A 244 -14.83 -6.86 7.39
N CYS A 245 -14.14 -6.74 8.52
CA CYS A 245 -12.98 -7.59 8.82
C CYS A 245 -13.39 -9.06 8.92
N GLN A 246 -14.53 -9.34 9.53
CA GLN A 246 -15.08 -10.68 9.72
C GLN A 246 -15.73 -11.24 8.45
N MET A 247 -15.95 -10.41 7.41
CA MET A 247 -16.66 -10.82 6.21
C MET A 247 -15.88 -11.92 5.45
N PRO A 248 -16.55 -13.04 5.09
CA PRO A 248 -15.97 -14.06 4.22
C PRO A 248 -15.57 -13.47 2.86
N GLY A 249 -14.44 -13.93 2.34
CA GLY A 249 -13.91 -13.48 1.05
C GLY A 249 -13.26 -12.07 1.05
N ASN A 250 -13.18 -11.39 2.19
CA ASN A 250 -12.36 -10.18 2.31
C ASN A 250 -10.95 -10.59 2.77
N ASP A 251 -9.99 -10.73 1.87
CA ASP A 251 -8.66 -11.27 2.17
C ASP A 251 -7.80 -10.32 3.00
N VAL A 252 -8.01 -9.00 2.83
CA VAL A 252 -7.18 -7.95 3.41
C VAL A 252 -8.01 -7.00 4.26
N LEU A 253 -7.56 -6.75 5.48
CA LEU A 253 -8.18 -5.79 6.39
C LEU A 253 -7.64 -4.40 6.08
N GLN A 254 -8.38 -3.66 5.27
CA GLN A 254 -8.02 -2.30 4.89
C GLN A 254 -8.61 -1.30 5.88
N VAL A 255 -7.81 -0.33 6.30
CA VAL A 255 -8.26 0.84 7.07
C VAL A 255 -7.75 2.11 6.42
N HIS A 256 -8.63 3.10 6.30
CA HIS A 256 -8.28 4.45 5.86
C HIS A 256 -8.29 5.34 7.10
N ARG A 257 -7.24 6.11 7.35
CA ARG A 257 -7.27 7.12 8.43
C ARG A 257 -6.29 8.24 8.15
N TYR A 258 -6.75 9.47 8.38
CA TYR A 258 -6.02 10.68 8.07
C TYR A 258 -5.86 11.57 9.30
N LEU A 259 -4.82 12.41 9.25
CA LEU A 259 -4.82 13.67 9.97
C LEU A 259 -5.92 14.55 9.36
N ASP A 260 -7.02 14.71 10.08
CA ASP A 260 -8.17 15.51 9.65
C ASP A 260 -8.71 16.27 10.86
N LEU A 261 -8.48 17.59 10.91
CA LEU A 261 -8.92 18.46 12.01
C LEU A 261 -10.44 18.71 12.04
N GLY A 262 -11.19 18.19 11.05
CA GLY A 262 -12.64 18.17 11.04
C GLY A 262 -13.24 16.80 11.39
N ALA A 263 -12.41 15.79 11.64
CA ALA A 263 -12.90 14.47 12.04
C ALA A 263 -13.61 14.53 13.40
N ALA A 264 -14.62 13.67 13.59
CA ALA A 264 -15.32 13.57 14.87
C ALA A 264 -14.45 12.88 15.94
N TRP A 265 -13.53 12.02 15.52
CA TRP A 265 -12.66 11.26 16.42
C TRP A 265 -11.37 12.01 16.68
N GLU A 266 -11.17 12.47 17.92
CA GLU A 266 -10.04 13.32 18.32
C GLU A 266 -8.65 12.74 18.00
N ILE A 267 -8.51 11.41 17.92
CA ILE A 267 -7.25 10.77 17.55
C ILE A 267 -6.77 11.19 16.15
N CYS A 268 -7.70 11.50 15.24
CA CYS A 268 -7.40 12.01 13.90
C CYS A 268 -6.78 13.41 13.91
N HIS A 269 -6.77 14.12 15.04
CA HIS A 269 -6.08 15.40 15.18
C HIS A 269 -4.64 15.21 15.64
N GLY A 270 -4.31 14.04 16.21
CA GLY A 270 -3.05 13.76 16.89
C GLY A 270 -1.82 13.66 15.98
N PRO A 271 -0.67 13.28 16.55
CA PRO A 271 0.51 12.90 15.77
C PRO A 271 0.20 11.72 14.84
N VAL A 272 0.74 11.76 13.62
CA VAL A 272 0.51 10.72 12.61
C VAL A 272 1.00 9.37 13.08
N ALA A 273 2.16 9.31 13.72
CA ALA A 273 2.70 8.10 14.32
C ALA A 273 1.74 7.42 15.33
N VAL A 274 0.86 8.19 15.99
CA VAL A 274 -0.07 7.65 16.99
C VAL A 274 -1.32 7.10 16.33
N PHE A 275 -2.03 7.90 15.51
CA PHE A 275 -3.29 7.43 14.93
C PHE A 275 -3.08 6.29 13.91
N ALA A 276 -1.93 6.28 13.22
CA ALA A 276 -1.61 5.24 12.24
C ALA A 276 -1.35 3.89 12.92
N ALA A 277 -0.60 3.91 14.02
CA ALA A 277 -0.39 2.72 14.85
C ALA A 277 -1.70 2.26 15.54
N GLU A 278 -2.49 3.20 16.03
CA GLU A 278 -3.77 2.89 16.70
C GLU A 278 -4.78 2.26 15.74
N ALA A 279 -4.88 2.73 14.49
CA ALA A 279 -5.78 2.13 13.49
C ALA A 279 -5.49 0.63 13.30
N VAL A 280 -4.21 0.28 13.19
CA VAL A 280 -3.75 -1.11 13.07
C VAL A 280 -4.04 -1.89 14.36
N ARG A 281 -3.73 -1.31 15.53
CA ARG A 281 -3.98 -1.93 16.84
C ARG A 281 -5.46 -2.22 17.05
N ASP A 282 -6.34 -1.30 16.67
CA ASP A 282 -7.78 -1.45 16.83
C ASP A 282 -8.34 -2.56 15.92
N LEU A 283 -7.91 -2.61 14.64
CA LEU A 283 -8.27 -3.72 13.76
C LEU A 283 -7.77 -5.08 14.29
N ARG A 284 -6.54 -5.13 14.82
CA ARG A 284 -6.00 -6.34 15.49
C ARG A 284 -6.85 -6.77 16.68
N SER A 285 -7.43 -5.81 17.41
CA SER A 285 -8.28 -6.09 18.59
C SER A 285 -9.55 -6.87 18.25
N PHE A 286 -9.97 -6.90 16.98
CA PHE A 286 -11.10 -7.70 16.53
C PHE A 286 -10.80 -9.21 16.49
N GLY A 287 -9.54 -9.61 16.64
CA GLY A 287 -9.13 -11.02 16.67
C GLY A 287 -9.16 -11.72 15.31
N VAL A 288 -9.38 -10.99 14.22
CA VAL A 288 -9.37 -11.55 12.86
C VAL A 288 -7.94 -11.67 12.35
N ARG A 289 -7.48 -12.90 12.12
CA ARG A 289 -6.12 -13.17 11.63
C ARG A 289 -6.05 -13.11 10.10
N LYS A 290 -5.97 -11.88 9.58
CA LYS A 290 -5.75 -11.56 8.16
C LYS A 290 -4.74 -10.43 8.04
N PRO A 291 -4.12 -10.20 6.86
CA PRO A 291 -3.18 -9.09 6.69
C PRO A 291 -3.90 -7.75 6.85
N ILE A 292 -3.34 -6.85 7.67
CA ILE A 292 -3.85 -5.49 7.85
C ILE A 292 -3.02 -4.52 7.01
N LEU A 293 -3.69 -3.62 6.30
CA LEU A 293 -3.07 -2.49 5.61
C LEU A 293 -3.74 -1.18 6.05
N LEU A 294 -2.92 -0.20 6.45
CA LEU A 294 -3.33 1.20 6.45
C LEU A 294 -3.32 1.66 4.99
N ALA A 295 -4.41 1.34 4.28
CA ALA A 295 -4.52 1.39 2.82
C ALA A 295 -4.67 2.82 2.27
N GLU A 296 -5.06 3.76 3.13
CA GLU A 296 -5.01 5.18 2.85
C GLU A 296 -4.67 5.97 4.11
N SER A 297 -3.74 6.91 3.98
CA SER A 297 -3.39 7.82 5.05
C SER A 297 -2.70 9.09 4.55
N GLY A 298 -2.27 9.93 5.49
CA GLY A 298 -1.70 11.24 5.29
C GLY A 298 -2.49 12.27 6.06
N ALA A 299 -2.50 13.49 5.56
CA ALA A 299 -3.24 14.62 6.07
C ALA A 299 -4.18 15.23 5.03
N VAL A 300 -5.32 15.71 5.48
CA VAL A 300 -6.33 16.41 4.69
C VAL A 300 -6.73 17.70 5.40
N GLU A 301 -7.27 18.65 4.64
CA GLU A 301 -8.03 19.77 5.22
C GLU A 301 -9.33 19.25 5.87
N PRO A 302 -9.89 19.98 6.85
CA PRO A 302 -11.07 19.56 7.60
C PRO A 302 -12.18 18.94 6.75
N ASN A 303 -12.69 17.78 7.18
CA ASN A 303 -13.74 17.01 6.50
C ASN A 303 -13.36 16.54 5.08
N HIS A 304 -12.09 16.19 4.88
CA HIS A 304 -11.55 15.75 3.58
C HIS A 304 -11.84 16.76 2.45
N SER A 305 -11.81 18.06 2.76
CA SER A 305 -12.11 19.13 1.79
C SER A 305 -10.99 19.40 0.79
N GLY A 306 -9.82 18.81 0.99
CA GLY A 306 -8.69 18.86 0.07
C GLY A 306 -7.38 18.42 0.71
N PRO A 307 -6.25 18.53 -0.02
CA PRO A 307 -4.93 18.23 0.51
C PRO A 307 -4.55 19.19 1.64
N PHE A 308 -3.89 18.66 2.68
CA PHE A 308 -3.46 19.45 3.83
C PHE A 308 -2.54 20.61 3.44
N LYS A 309 -2.86 21.82 3.88
CA LYS A 309 -2.12 23.03 3.49
C LYS A 309 -0.65 23.01 3.94
N LEU A 310 -0.35 22.34 5.06
CA LEU A 310 1.02 22.29 5.58
C LEU A 310 1.93 21.30 4.82
N TYR A 311 1.42 20.53 3.86
CA TYR A 311 2.29 19.74 2.97
C TYR A 311 3.33 20.60 2.26
N ALA A 312 3.00 21.85 1.93
CA ALA A 312 3.96 22.76 1.31
C ALA A 312 5.20 23.03 2.20
N LYS A 313 5.04 22.95 3.53
CA LYS A 313 6.12 23.13 4.51
C LYS A 313 6.90 21.85 4.80
N ASP A 314 6.27 20.68 4.65
CA ASP A 314 6.87 19.40 5.01
C ASP A 314 7.87 18.89 3.95
N LYS A 315 9.01 19.59 3.85
CA LYS A 315 10.10 19.27 2.92
C LYS A 315 10.93 18.06 3.34
N ASP A 316 10.92 17.75 4.63
CA ASP A 316 11.59 16.58 5.19
C ASP A 316 10.69 15.33 5.14
N GLY A 317 9.38 15.48 4.96
CA GLY A 317 8.44 14.37 4.80
C GLY A 317 8.08 13.67 6.10
N ILE A 318 7.92 14.41 7.21
CA ILE A 318 7.63 13.82 8.53
C ILE A 318 6.28 13.09 8.56
N ILE A 319 5.27 13.56 7.81
CA ILE A 319 3.97 12.87 7.71
C ILE A 319 4.15 11.55 6.94
N LEU A 320 4.86 11.58 5.81
CA LEU A 320 5.15 10.37 5.03
C LEU A 320 5.93 9.34 5.85
N HIS A 321 6.95 9.79 6.58
CA HIS A 321 7.75 8.94 7.45
C HIS A 321 6.87 8.18 8.45
N ASP A 322 6.02 8.90 9.18
CA ASP A 322 5.14 8.29 10.16
C ASP A 322 4.12 7.33 9.53
N VAL A 323 3.56 7.66 8.36
CA VAL A 323 2.65 6.78 7.60
C VAL A 323 3.34 5.48 7.19
N LEU A 324 4.62 5.53 6.79
CA LEU A 324 5.34 4.32 6.37
C LEU A 324 5.71 3.44 7.56
N PHE A 325 6.22 4.02 8.65
CA PHE A 325 6.83 3.25 9.74
C PHE A 325 5.80 2.81 10.79
N ALA A 326 4.99 3.72 11.32
CA ALA A 326 4.10 3.43 12.45
C ALA A 326 3.18 2.20 12.27
N PRO A 327 2.45 2.04 11.15
CA PRO A 327 1.53 0.90 11.01
C PRO A 327 2.26 -0.44 10.95
N PHE A 328 3.43 -0.51 10.29
CA PHE A 328 4.21 -1.75 10.21
C PHE A 328 4.64 -2.20 11.61
N PHE A 329 5.22 -1.28 12.40
CA PHE A 329 5.66 -1.59 13.77
C PHE A 329 4.51 -1.83 14.75
N ALA A 330 3.27 -1.42 14.41
CA ALA A 330 2.05 -1.77 15.15
C ALA A 330 1.47 -3.16 14.79
N GLY A 331 2.06 -3.84 13.79
CA GLY A 331 1.69 -5.20 13.37
C GLY A 331 0.93 -5.29 12.05
N ALA A 332 0.99 -4.27 11.19
CA ALA A 332 0.45 -4.34 9.84
C ALA A 332 1.32 -5.25 8.93
N ALA A 333 0.75 -5.68 7.82
CA ALA A 333 1.43 -6.52 6.82
C ALA A 333 2.36 -5.73 5.88
N GLY A 334 2.40 -4.41 6.02
CA GLY A 334 3.26 -3.50 5.26
C GLY A 334 3.24 -2.09 5.82
N PRO A 335 3.96 -1.15 5.18
CA PRO A 335 3.87 0.27 5.51
C PRO A 335 2.46 0.81 5.18
N GLY A 336 2.13 1.97 5.71
CA GLY A 336 0.92 2.69 5.31
C GLY A 336 1.06 3.26 3.90
N HIS A 337 -0.07 3.42 3.22
CA HIS A 337 -0.11 3.91 1.84
C HIS A 337 -0.62 5.35 1.83
N ILE A 338 0.30 6.30 1.64
CA ILE A 338 -0.02 7.73 1.57
C ILE A 338 -0.98 8.02 0.40
N TRP A 339 -1.95 8.91 0.61
CA TRP A 339 -2.97 9.28 -0.37
C TRP A 339 -2.49 10.32 -1.38
N HIS A 340 -1.75 11.34 -0.95
CA HIS A 340 -1.34 12.45 -1.80
C HIS A 340 0.03 12.21 -2.44
N TRP A 341 0.08 11.38 -3.49
CA TRP A 341 1.35 11.08 -4.19
C TRP A 341 1.87 12.25 -5.02
N ASP A 342 0.99 13.04 -5.63
CA ASP A 342 1.33 14.09 -6.58
C ASP A 342 1.59 15.43 -5.88
N VAL A 343 0.66 15.87 -5.03
CA VAL A 343 0.69 17.18 -4.38
C VAL A 343 1.59 17.23 -3.14
N TYR A 344 2.01 16.06 -2.62
CA TYR A 344 2.89 15.97 -1.46
C TYR A 344 4.15 15.16 -1.76
N VAL A 345 4.07 13.86 -2.06
CA VAL A 345 5.27 13.02 -2.24
C VAL A 345 6.14 13.51 -3.40
N ASP A 346 5.59 13.58 -4.61
CA ASP A 346 6.34 13.98 -5.80
C ASP A 346 6.71 15.46 -5.75
N ARG A 347 5.77 16.33 -5.35
CA ARG A 347 5.98 17.77 -5.22
C ARG A 347 7.12 18.15 -4.28
N ASN A 348 7.33 17.39 -3.21
CA ASN A 348 8.42 17.61 -2.26
C ASN A 348 9.62 16.67 -2.46
N ASN A 349 9.63 15.86 -3.53
CA ASN A 349 10.69 14.88 -3.81
C ASN A 349 10.97 13.91 -2.63
N LEU A 350 9.92 13.38 -2.02
CA LEU A 350 9.99 12.55 -0.81
C LEU A 350 10.16 11.05 -1.07
N TRP A 351 10.41 10.65 -2.32
CA TRP A 351 10.53 9.25 -2.73
C TRP A 351 11.59 8.46 -1.95
N TRP A 352 12.62 9.13 -1.43
CA TRP A 352 13.67 8.51 -0.64
C TRP A 352 13.17 7.85 0.65
N HIS A 353 12.04 8.28 1.22
CA HIS A 353 11.45 7.64 2.40
C HIS A 353 11.05 6.18 2.18
N PHE A 354 10.61 5.81 0.97
CA PHE A 354 10.37 4.41 0.61
C PHE A 354 11.66 3.60 0.69
N GLY A 355 12.78 4.20 0.28
CA GLY A 355 14.12 3.58 0.37
C GLY A 355 14.55 3.36 1.81
N ARG A 356 14.22 4.30 2.71
CA ARG A 356 14.48 4.16 4.15
C ARG A 356 13.69 3.01 4.77
N PHE A 357 12.41 2.91 4.44
CA PHE A 357 11.59 1.79 4.90
C PHE A 357 12.09 0.46 4.31
N ALA A 358 12.42 0.43 3.01
CA ALA A 358 12.96 -0.76 2.35
C ALA A 358 14.30 -1.22 2.96
N ALA A 359 15.14 -0.30 3.44
CA ALA A 359 16.38 -0.63 4.14
C ALA A 359 16.11 -1.38 5.46
N VAL A 360 15.07 -0.99 6.20
CA VAL A 360 14.68 -1.63 7.48
C VAL A 360 14.21 -3.06 7.28
N VAL A 361 13.35 -3.29 6.28
CA VAL A 361 12.73 -4.61 6.05
C VAL A 361 13.52 -5.50 5.10
N ARG A 362 14.74 -5.09 4.71
CA ARG A 362 15.58 -5.85 3.78
C ARG A 362 15.93 -7.23 4.32
N GLY A 363 15.52 -8.26 3.60
CA GLY A 363 15.76 -9.66 3.98
C GLY A 363 14.90 -10.15 5.15
N LEU A 364 13.88 -9.38 5.54
CA LEU A 364 12.92 -9.80 6.56
C LEU A 364 11.92 -10.81 5.98
N ASP A 365 11.59 -11.83 6.76
CA ASP A 365 10.51 -12.78 6.46
C ASP A 365 9.42 -12.70 7.54
N PRO A 366 8.51 -11.71 7.49
CA PRO A 366 7.51 -11.51 8.54
C PRO A 366 6.66 -12.76 8.86
N PRO A 367 6.23 -13.58 7.88
CA PRO A 367 5.54 -14.83 8.18
C PRO A 367 6.35 -15.85 9.02
N ALA A 368 7.68 -15.86 8.92
CA ALA A 368 8.54 -16.74 9.73
C ALA A 368 8.80 -16.20 11.14
N GLU A 369 8.68 -14.88 11.32
CA GLU A 369 8.99 -14.22 12.58
C GLU A 369 7.88 -14.38 13.62
N ASN A 370 6.64 -14.70 13.22
CA ASN A 370 5.50 -14.76 14.15
C ASN A 370 5.41 -13.53 15.05
N PHE A 371 5.64 -12.34 14.49
CA PHE A 371 5.81 -11.12 15.26
C PHE A 371 4.69 -10.87 16.28
N GLN A 372 5.08 -10.50 17.49
CA GLN A 372 4.20 -10.02 18.55
C GLN A 372 4.41 -8.51 18.70
N PRO A 373 3.44 -7.68 18.26
CA PRO A 373 3.54 -6.25 18.40
C PRO A 373 3.32 -5.84 19.86
N VAL A 374 4.25 -5.07 20.41
CA VAL A 374 4.21 -4.53 21.77
C VAL A 374 4.67 -3.09 21.80
N GLU A 375 4.24 -2.37 22.82
CA GLU A 375 4.65 -0.99 23.07
C GLU A 375 5.50 -0.93 24.34
N LEU A 376 6.56 -0.14 24.30
CA LEU A 376 7.38 0.15 25.47
C LEU A 376 7.15 1.60 25.91
N GLU A 377 6.99 1.78 27.21
CA GLU A 377 6.94 3.11 27.79
C GLU A 377 8.30 3.79 27.72
N HIS A 378 8.32 5.04 27.28
CA HIS A 378 9.51 5.88 27.28
C HIS A 378 9.10 7.35 27.46
N PRO A 379 9.81 8.15 28.28
CA PRO A 379 9.40 9.53 28.57
C PRO A 379 9.38 10.42 27.32
N ARG A 380 10.30 10.22 26.36
CA ARG A 380 10.48 11.07 25.17
C ARG A 380 10.11 10.42 23.83
N LEU A 381 9.88 9.11 23.79
CA LEU A 381 9.78 8.35 22.53
C LEU A 381 8.47 7.55 22.52
N TYR A 382 7.79 7.53 21.37
CA TYR A 382 6.92 6.40 21.04
C TYR A 382 7.81 5.22 20.67
N VAL A 383 7.57 4.06 21.26
CA VAL A 383 8.39 2.86 21.04
C VAL A 383 7.49 1.71 20.64
N TYR A 384 7.41 1.47 19.33
CA TYR A 384 6.64 0.36 18.74
C TYR A 384 7.59 -0.78 18.40
N VAL A 385 7.25 -1.98 18.85
CA VAL A 385 8.13 -3.16 18.76
C VAL A 385 7.40 -4.29 18.07
N LEU A 386 8.10 -4.95 17.14
CA LEU A 386 7.74 -6.26 16.61
C LEU A 386 8.74 -7.28 17.15
N ARG A 387 8.32 -8.09 18.14
CA ARG A 387 9.13 -9.18 18.69
C ARG A 387 8.90 -10.45 17.88
N GLY A 388 9.90 -10.90 17.14
CA GLY A 388 9.81 -12.08 16.29
C GLY A 388 10.34 -13.35 16.95
N ASN A 389 10.73 -14.31 16.11
CA ASN A 389 11.34 -15.59 16.46
C ASN A 389 12.85 -15.60 16.19
N HIS A 390 13.35 -14.70 15.34
CA HIS A 390 14.77 -14.53 15.02
C HIS A 390 15.18 -13.07 15.04
N THR A 391 14.21 -12.16 14.84
CA THR A 391 14.45 -10.72 14.81
C THR A 391 13.48 -9.99 15.75
N THR A 392 13.97 -9.03 16.52
CA THR A 392 13.15 -7.99 17.15
C THR A 392 13.43 -6.66 16.46
N LEU A 393 12.38 -6.03 15.94
CA LEU A 393 12.45 -4.69 15.35
C LEU A 393 11.78 -3.68 16.27
N ILE A 394 12.44 -2.56 16.56
CA ILE A 394 11.91 -1.49 17.41
C ILE A 394 11.99 -0.20 16.62
N TRP A 395 10.90 0.56 16.54
CA TRP A 395 10.91 1.92 16.02
C TRP A 395 10.67 2.90 17.16
N CYS A 396 11.65 3.77 17.35
CA CYS A 396 11.62 4.87 18.29
C CYS A 396 11.30 6.15 17.52
N ARG A 397 10.25 6.87 17.91
CA ARG A 397 9.86 8.15 17.30
C ARG A 397 9.75 9.22 18.38
N ASP A 398 10.41 10.36 18.20
CA ASP A 398 10.33 11.49 19.13
C ASP A 398 8.88 11.99 19.28
N LYS A 399 8.40 12.06 20.53
CA LYS A 399 7.07 12.57 20.89
C LYS A 399 6.89 14.06 20.57
N GLU A 400 7.98 14.82 20.59
CA GLU A 400 7.95 16.28 20.32
C GLU A 400 8.00 16.63 18.84
N ASN A 401 8.18 15.64 17.96
CA ASN A 401 8.27 15.86 16.52
C ASN A 401 6.95 15.47 15.87
N THR A 402 6.06 16.43 15.78
CA THR A 402 4.70 16.24 15.28
C THR A 402 4.45 17.22 14.14
N TRP A 403 3.37 17.01 13.40
CA TRP A 403 2.93 18.00 12.42
C TRP A 403 2.66 19.37 13.06
N ARG A 404 2.21 19.42 14.33
CA ARG A 404 1.96 20.67 15.05
C ARG A 404 3.26 21.41 15.31
N THR A 405 4.22 20.75 15.94
CA THR A 405 5.48 21.37 16.35
C THR A 405 6.34 21.74 15.14
N GLU A 406 6.58 20.80 14.22
CA GLU A 406 7.50 21.04 13.10
C GLU A 406 6.87 21.86 11.97
N LEU A 407 5.57 21.70 11.67
CA LEU A 407 4.94 22.34 10.50
C LEU A 407 4.05 23.53 10.86
N ALA A 408 3.26 23.44 11.94
CA ALA A 408 2.36 24.53 12.33
C ALA A 408 3.09 25.61 13.14
N GLU A 409 3.99 25.20 14.04
CA GLU A 409 4.73 26.08 14.95
C GLU A 409 6.16 26.40 14.49
N ASP A 410 6.63 25.77 13.40
CA ASP A 410 7.97 25.93 12.84
C ASP A 410 9.11 25.66 13.85
N LYS A 411 8.86 24.79 14.84
CA LYS A 411 9.88 24.35 15.81
C LYS A 411 10.74 23.25 15.20
N PRO A 412 12.05 23.47 15.02
CA PRO A 412 12.92 22.44 14.47
C PRO A 412 13.07 21.27 15.46
N PRO A 413 13.26 20.04 14.96
CA PRO A 413 13.49 18.89 15.83
C PRO A 413 14.88 18.96 16.47
N GLU A 414 14.91 18.65 17.75
CA GLU A 414 16.09 18.61 18.61
C GLU A 414 16.84 17.29 18.46
N THR A 415 18.15 17.30 18.70
CA THR A 415 18.92 16.07 18.85
C THR A 415 18.73 15.53 20.26
N ILE A 416 18.29 14.27 20.37
CA ILE A 416 18.18 13.57 21.64
C ILE A 416 19.53 12.89 21.93
N HIS A 417 20.13 13.27 23.05
CA HIS A 417 21.38 12.69 23.55
C HIS A 417 21.09 11.72 24.71
N ASP A 418 21.98 10.74 24.90
CA ASP A 418 22.00 9.82 26.04
C ASP A 418 20.67 9.09 26.34
N ALA A 419 19.81 8.93 25.32
CA ALA A 419 18.58 8.18 25.45
C ALA A 419 18.86 6.70 25.73
N LYS A 420 18.05 6.10 26.60
CA LYS A 420 18.21 4.71 27.02
C LYS A 420 16.86 4.01 26.95
N LEU A 421 16.83 2.83 26.35
CA LEU A 421 15.62 2.03 26.22
C LEU A 421 15.66 0.84 27.18
N ALA A 422 14.67 0.74 28.06
CA ALA A 422 14.49 -0.43 28.91
C ALA A 422 13.89 -1.58 28.09
N ILE A 423 14.71 -2.58 27.75
CA ILE A 423 14.24 -3.83 27.16
C ILE A 423 13.77 -4.76 28.29
N PRO A 424 12.53 -5.27 28.26
CA PRO A 424 12.04 -6.15 29.32
C PRO A 424 12.90 -7.41 29.49
N VAL A 425 13.36 -7.65 30.72
CA VAL A 425 14.16 -8.85 31.06
C VAL A 425 13.41 -10.14 30.71
N SER A 426 12.08 -10.13 30.82
CA SER A 426 11.20 -11.26 30.46
C SER A 426 11.26 -11.67 28.98
N TRP A 427 11.92 -10.89 28.12
CA TRP A 427 12.14 -11.28 26.74
C TRP A 427 13.26 -12.31 26.58
N ASN A 428 14.10 -12.52 27.60
CA ASN A 428 15.17 -13.52 27.64
C ASN A 428 16.01 -13.54 26.35
N LEU A 429 16.47 -12.38 25.92
CA LEU A 429 17.32 -12.25 24.74
C LEU A 429 18.64 -13.00 24.97
N PRO A 430 19.14 -13.78 23.99
CA PRO A 430 20.37 -14.54 24.17
C PRO A 430 21.60 -13.62 24.16
N ASP A 431 22.65 -14.03 24.87
CA ASP A 431 23.91 -13.27 24.95
C ASP A 431 24.58 -13.07 23.58
N ALA A 432 24.33 -13.97 22.63
CA ALA A 432 24.84 -13.90 21.26
C ALA A 432 24.05 -12.92 20.37
N ALA A 433 22.99 -12.28 20.87
CA ALA A 433 22.18 -11.37 20.10
C ALA A 433 23.01 -10.16 19.61
N THR A 434 22.81 -9.80 18.35
CA THR A 434 23.45 -8.63 17.74
C THR A 434 22.48 -7.48 17.71
N VAL A 435 22.94 -6.27 18.05
CA VAL A 435 22.16 -5.04 18.01
C VAL A 435 22.68 -4.13 16.92
N ARG A 436 21.79 -3.64 16.08
CA ARG A 436 22.10 -2.63 15.06
C ARG A 436 21.08 -1.51 15.15
N PHE A 437 21.54 -0.29 14.93
CA PHE A 437 20.71 0.90 14.86
C PHE A 437 20.70 1.40 13.42
N TYR A 438 19.54 1.85 12.95
CA TYR A 438 19.37 2.50 11.67
C TYR A 438 18.74 3.86 11.90
N ASP A 439 19.42 4.90 11.43
CA ASP A 439 18.87 6.24 11.33
C ASP A 439 18.25 6.44 9.93
N PRO A 440 16.91 6.46 9.80
CA PRO A 440 16.24 6.67 8.52
C PRO A 440 16.51 8.04 7.89
N TRP A 441 16.94 9.02 8.67
CA TRP A 441 17.14 10.40 8.19
C TRP A 441 18.52 10.57 7.53
N THR A 442 19.50 9.79 7.94
CA THR A 442 20.87 9.79 7.39
C THR A 442 21.22 8.52 6.60
N ASP A 443 20.30 7.55 6.50
CA ASP A 443 20.51 6.24 5.87
C ASP A 443 21.63 5.40 6.47
N THR A 444 21.96 5.62 7.73
CA THR A 444 23.17 5.05 8.32
C THR A 444 22.82 3.92 9.27
N TRP A 445 23.48 2.78 9.07
CA TRP A 445 23.50 1.69 10.04
C TRP A 445 24.72 1.79 10.94
N SER A 446 24.53 1.60 12.25
CA SER A 446 25.60 1.46 13.23
C SER A 446 25.39 0.21 14.08
N ASN A 447 26.46 -0.30 14.69
CA ASN A 447 26.40 -1.46 15.57
C ASN A 447 26.28 -0.99 17.02
N GLY A 448 25.50 -1.73 17.81
CA GLY A 448 25.33 -1.53 19.24
C GLY A 448 25.78 -2.73 20.04
N LYS A 449 25.74 -2.59 21.37
CA LYS A 449 25.87 -3.71 22.31
C LYS A 449 24.55 -3.85 23.06
N LEU A 450 24.15 -5.10 23.30
CA LEU A 450 22.98 -5.35 24.13
C LEU A 450 23.34 -5.07 25.59
N GLU A 451 22.82 -3.97 26.12
CA GLU A 451 22.98 -3.54 27.51
C GLU A 451 21.58 -3.28 28.11
N SER A 452 21.48 -3.27 29.44
CA SER A 452 20.22 -3.01 30.14
C SER A 452 20.39 -1.86 31.14
N PRO A 453 19.82 -0.67 30.89
CA PRO A 453 19.05 -0.30 29.70
C PRO A 453 19.93 -0.13 28.44
N LEU A 454 19.34 -0.33 27.25
CA LEU A 454 20.03 -0.25 25.97
C LEU A 454 20.35 1.21 25.63
N PRO A 455 21.63 1.63 25.53
CA PRO A 455 21.96 2.99 25.09
C PRO A 455 21.61 3.16 23.62
N LEU A 456 20.92 4.26 23.30
CA LEU A 456 20.58 4.63 21.93
C LEU A 456 21.63 5.62 21.41
N PRO A 457 22.05 5.51 20.13
CA PRO A 457 22.78 6.59 19.49
C PRO A 457 21.95 7.87 19.46
N GLU A 458 22.62 9.00 19.24
CA GLU A 458 21.93 10.27 19.02
C GLU A 458 20.90 10.11 17.89
N LEU A 459 19.69 10.61 18.13
CA LEU A 459 18.63 10.62 17.15
C LEU A 459 17.92 11.97 17.15
N ARG A 460 17.51 12.42 15.97
CA ARG A 460 16.80 13.70 15.81
C ARG A 460 15.29 13.57 15.72
N ARG A 461 14.82 12.51 15.06
CA ARG A 461 13.38 12.29 14.80
C ARG A 461 12.96 10.88 15.10
N SER A 462 13.66 9.91 14.53
CA SER A 462 13.36 8.51 14.75
C SER A 462 14.62 7.65 14.64
N LEU A 463 14.55 6.46 15.20
CA LEU A 463 15.58 5.44 15.11
C LEU A 463 14.90 4.08 14.98
N VAL A 464 15.45 3.20 14.14
CA VAL A 464 15.09 1.78 14.15
C VAL A 464 16.19 0.99 14.82
N ILE A 465 15.81 0.08 15.72
CA ILE A 465 16.69 -0.89 16.35
C ILE A 465 16.35 -2.26 15.80
N GLN A 466 17.35 -2.99 15.36
CA GLN A 466 17.26 -4.38 14.97
C GLN A 466 18.09 -5.23 15.92
N ILE A 467 17.44 -6.17 16.58
CA ILE A 467 18.08 -7.19 17.41
C ILE A 467 17.91 -8.53 16.72
N ARG A 468 19.00 -9.23 16.40
CA ARG A 468 18.97 -10.56 15.77
C ARG A 468 19.61 -11.59 16.68
N TYR A 469 19.05 -12.78 16.73
CA TYR A 469 19.49 -13.89 17.59
C TYR A 469 19.54 -15.22 16.86
#